data_AF-A0AAD3E1J1-F1
#
_entry.id   AF-A0AAD3E1J1-F1
#
_cell.length_a   1.000
_cell.length_b   1.000
_cell.length_c   1.000
_cell.angle_alpha   90.00
_cell.angle_beta   90.00
_cell.angle_gamma   90.00
#
_symmetry.space_group_name_H-M   'P 1'
#
loop_
_entity.id
_entity.type
_entity.pdbx_description
1 polymer ?
#
loop_
_entity_poly.entity_id
_entity_poly.type
_entity_poly.pdbx_seq_one_letter_code
_entity_poly.pdbx_strand_id
1 'polypeptide(L)'
;MESKLEQEAGSNQQDQAVSEDEPQPSQVWLLPELLDRIAGFMSPNDICCTLRPISKATVAQFSNYTTVRLSASVPHGTFAQKWDNPDAMRGLTLRQRRNFLNLTARSGNLENLQLAAKVAGCTLTIDLFEAAASGGQVHICTWLRQEGCPWGWQVTAAAARAGQLETLKYLHQEGCCLGDAALEAAALTGHRSICEWLLDNNGGWSFWAICAAARGGHDDLMEWLLLRLIGPVLPATSLCVLLLEAVAEGCDLPTLQRVQTDYLTITEAQGGSGAFFNPVRGIDIHPDLNGRLLSAAVASPTPDWQDKVKWLLSLPQSPIGTGGSGNGSFTCAKAAALPDALSRLRWLSQLQKQQPQQQQQRQQ
;
A
#
# COMPACT_ATOMS: atom_id res chain seq x y z
N MET A 1 38.80 -2.07 -82.53
CA MET A 1 39.28 -3.44 -82.76
C MET A 1 39.74 -3.92 -81.40
N GLU A 2 38.83 -4.54 -80.62
CA GLU A 2 38.78 -6.01 -80.40
C GLU A 2 40.08 -6.50 -79.71
N SER A 3 40.11 -7.18 -78.57
CA SER A 3 39.23 -8.24 -78.07
C SER A 3 39.59 -8.63 -76.61
N LYS A 4 38.58 -9.20 -75.92
CA LYS A 4 38.56 -10.10 -74.74
C LYS A 4 39.81 -10.94 -74.37
N LEU A 5 39.93 -11.26 -73.06
CA LEU A 5 40.05 -12.59 -72.38
C LEU A 5 40.87 -12.42 -71.07
N GLU A 6 40.28 -12.46 -69.88
CA GLU A 6 40.02 -13.60 -68.97
C GLU A 6 41.23 -14.15 -68.16
N GLN A 7 41.06 -14.02 -66.84
CA GLN A 7 41.63 -14.66 -65.63
C GLN A 7 42.74 -15.71 -65.74
N GLU A 8 43.73 -15.60 -64.82
CA GLU A 8 44.13 -16.72 -63.95
C GLU A 8 44.80 -16.26 -62.65
N ALA A 9 44.67 -17.10 -61.62
CA ALA A 9 44.92 -16.87 -60.20
C ALA A 9 46.40 -16.92 -59.79
N GLY A 10 46.76 -16.23 -58.70
CA GLY A 10 48.06 -16.32 -58.04
C GLY A 10 47.93 -16.32 -56.51
N SER A 11 48.49 -17.35 -55.89
CA SER A 11 48.36 -17.81 -54.49
C SER A 11 49.51 -17.42 -53.56
N ASN A 12 49.19 -17.29 -52.25
CA ASN A 12 49.95 -17.60 -51.01
C ASN A 12 51.25 -16.83 -50.66
N GLN A 13 51.29 -16.11 -49.52
CA GLN A 13 51.76 -16.51 -48.14
C GLN A 13 53.26 -16.87 -48.13
N GLN A 14 54.17 -16.41 -47.25
CA GLN A 14 54.19 -15.88 -45.88
C GLN A 14 55.66 -15.47 -45.57
N ASP A 15 55.90 -14.52 -44.65
CA ASP A 15 56.90 -14.60 -43.54
C ASP A 15 57.48 -13.22 -43.08
N GLN A 16 57.15 -12.90 -41.80
CA GLN A 16 57.99 -12.44 -40.66
C GLN A 16 59.27 -11.61 -40.94
N ALA A 17 59.71 -10.60 -40.18
CA ALA A 17 59.39 -10.02 -38.88
C ALA A 17 60.20 -8.71 -38.70
N VAL A 18 59.77 -7.77 -37.84
CA VAL A 18 60.66 -6.84 -37.11
C VAL A 18 60.12 -6.62 -35.70
N SER A 19 61.04 -6.70 -34.75
CA SER A 19 60.94 -6.81 -33.29
C SER A 19 60.81 -5.48 -32.52
N GLU A 20 60.08 -5.58 -31.40
CA GLU A 20 60.35 -5.11 -30.02
C GLU A 20 61.20 -3.85 -29.76
N ASP A 21 60.59 -2.89 -29.06
CA ASP A 21 61.20 -2.04 -28.03
C ASP A 21 60.11 -1.74 -26.96
N GLU A 22 60.44 -1.93 -25.68
CA GLU A 22 59.61 -1.71 -24.46
C GLU A 22 60.06 -0.41 -23.72
N PRO A 23 59.43 0.12 -22.63
CA PRO A 23 58.03 0.06 -22.14
C PRO A 23 57.46 1.38 -21.46
N GLN A 24 56.13 1.40 -21.17
CA GLN A 24 55.35 2.18 -20.14
C GLN A 24 54.74 3.58 -20.47
N PRO A 25 53.52 3.97 -19.97
CA PRO A 25 52.95 3.69 -18.63
C PRO A 25 51.46 3.25 -18.54
N SER A 26 51.14 2.51 -17.48
CA SER A 26 49.86 2.56 -16.75
C SER A 26 48.56 2.64 -17.57
N GLN A 27 48.23 1.62 -18.35
CA GLN A 27 46.83 1.43 -18.76
C GLN A 27 46.35 0.09 -18.25
N VAL A 28 45.77 0.14 -17.05
CA VAL A 28 44.78 -0.85 -16.62
C VAL A 28 43.60 -0.72 -17.60
N TRP A 29 43.73 -1.27 -18.80
CA TRP A 29 42.60 -1.54 -19.66
C TRP A 29 41.85 -2.66 -18.95
N LEU A 30 40.82 -2.31 -18.20
CA LEU A 30 39.82 -3.30 -17.80
C LEU A 30 39.33 -3.93 -19.11
N LEU A 31 39.71 -5.19 -19.36
CA LEU A 31 39.27 -5.95 -20.53
C LEU A 31 37.74 -5.82 -20.65
N PRO A 32 37.16 -5.67 -21.85
CA PRO A 32 35.70 -5.56 -22.02
C PRO A 32 34.93 -6.70 -21.34
N GLU A 33 35.53 -7.89 -21.31
CA GLU A 33 35.03 -9.08 -20.60
C GLU A 33 34.98 -8.90 -19.08
N LEU A 34 35.96 -8.21 -18.49
CA LEU A 34 35.98 -7.90 -17.07
C LEU A 34 34.93 -6.84 -16.73
N LEU A 35 34.72 -5.85 -17.59
CA LEU A 35 33.64 -4.86 -17.43
C LEU A 35 32.26 -5.50 -17.54
N ASP A 36 32.06 -6.44 -18.47
CA ASP A 36 30.82 -7.23 -18.53
C ASP A 36 30.62 -8.06 -17.27
N ARG A 37 31.68 -8.69 -16.79
CA ARG A 37 31.61 -9.50 -15.58
C ARG A 37 31.28 -8.66 -14.36
N ILE A 38 31.87 -7.48 -14.22
CA ILE A 38 31.56 -6.52 -13.17
C ILE A 38 30.12 -6.00 -13.32
N ALA A 39 29.72 -5.59 -14.52
CA ALA A 39 28.36 -5.11 -14.80
C ALA A 39 27.29 -6.17 -14.52
N GLY A 40 27.60 -7.46 -14.76
CA GLY A 40 26.72 -8.58 -14.42
C GLY A 40 26.40 -8.73 -12.92
N PHE A 41 27.21 -8.13 -12.04
CA PHE A 41 26.96 -8.09 -10.60
C PHE A 41 26.30 -6.79 -10.12
N MET A 42 26.07 -5.83 -11.01
CA MET A 42 25.62 -4.48 -10.66
C MET A 42 24.18 -4.24 -11.10
N SER A 43 23.45 -3.41 -10.35
CA SER A 43 22.11 -3.00 -10.79
C SER A 43 22.19 -2.04 -11.98
N PRO A 44 21.10 -1.88 -12.77
CA PRO A 44 21.09 -0.95 -13.89
C PRO A 44 21.43 0.50 -13.51
N ASN A 45 21.03 0.94 -12.31
CA ASN A 45 21.37 2.27 -11.81
C ASN A 45 22.84 2.36 -11.41
N ASP A 46 23.41 1.30 -10.84
CA ASP A 46 24.83 1.27 -10.49
C ASP A 46 25.67 1.41 -11.76
N ILE A 47 25.40 0.61 -12.80
CA ILE A 47 26.09 0.71 -14.10
C ILE A 47 26.03 2.14 -14.65
N CYS A 48 24.83 2.72 -14.69
CA CYS A 48 24.61 4.08 -15.18
C CYS A 48 25.38 5.15 -14.40
N CYS A 49 25.52 4.99 -13.08
CA CYS A 49 26.09 6.03 -12.21
C CYS A 49 27.59 5.84 -11.94
N THR A 50 28.13 4.63 -12.06
CA THR A 50 29.51 4.31 -11.68
C THR A 50 30.40 4.02 -12.88
N LEU A 51 29.91 3.31 -13.91
CA LEU A 51 30.71 2.95 -15.07
C LEU A 51 30.71 4.11 -16.06
N ARG A 52 31.78 4.92 -16.03
CA ARG A 52 32.01 5.92 -17.08
C ARG A 52 32.50 5.21 -18.34
N PRO A 53 31.90 5.43 -19.51
CA PRO A 53 32.40 4.86 -20.74
C PRO A 53 33.67 5.60 -21.17
N ILE A 54 34.79 4.88 -21.29
CA ILE A 54 36.13 5.43 -21.59
C ILE A 54 36.46 5.26 -23.09
N SER A 55 35.71 4.45 -23.83
CA SER A 55 35.92 4.16 -25.24
C SER A 55 34.61 4.03 -26.03
N LYS A 56 34.65 4.20 -27.35
CA LYS A 56 33.46 3.98 -28.20
C LYS A 56 32.88 2.57 -28.09
N ALA A 57 33.74 1.57 -27.89
CA ALA A 57 33.32 0.18 -27.68
C ALA A 57 32.51 0.02 -26.38
N THR A 58 32.97 0.64 -25.28
CA THR A 58 32.24 0.61 -24.00
C THR A 58 30.94 1.43 -24.03
N VAL A 59 30.89 2.55 -24.76
CA VAL A 59 29.64 3.30 -24.99
C VAL A 59 28.60 2.43 -25.71
N ALA A 60 29.00 1.70 -26.76
CA ALA A 60 28.07 0.85 -27.52
C ALA A 60 27.53 -0.29 -26.64
N GLN A 61 28.41 -0.90 -25.85
CA GLN A 61 28.12 -2.02 -24.94
C GLN A 61 27.13 -1.64 -23.83
N PHE A 62 27.27 -0.46 -23.22
CA PHE A 62 26.40 0.00 -22.13
C PHE A 62 25.32 1.00 -22.57
N SER A 63 25.03 1.11 -23.87
CA SER A 63 24.04 2.04 -24.43
C SER A 63 22.64 1.89 -23.81
N ASN A 64 22.28 0.67 -23.38
CA ASN A 64 21.02 0.35 -22.70
C ASN A 64 20.95 0.80 -21.22
N TYR A 65 22.08 1.20 -20.62
CA TYR A 65 22.21 1.58 -19.21
C TYR A 65 22.41 3.09 -19.02
N THR A 66 21.86 3.90 -19.91
CA THR A 66 22.00 5.37 -19.91
C THR A 66 20.88 6.09 -19.13
N THR A 67 19.82 5.38 -18.77
CA THR A 67 18.64 5.96 -18.10
C THR A 67 18.52 5.48 -16.67
N VAL A 68 18.49 6.43 -15.72
CA VAL A 68 18.27 6.14 -14.30
C VAL A 68 16.81 5.74 -14.06
N ARG A 69 16.60 4.56 -13.48
CA ARG A 69 15.28 4.07 -13.08
C ARG A 69 14.97 4.52 -11.67
N LEU A 70 13.99 5.43 -11.51
CA LEU A 70 13.58 5.94 -10.20
C LEU A 70 12.97 4.88 -9.28
N SER A 71 12.53 3.74 -9.84
CA SER A 71 12.02 2.60 -9.09
C SER A 71 13.11 1.71 -8.49
N ALA A 72 14.37 1.91 -8.88
CA ALA A 72 15.53 1.18 -8.35
C ALA A 72 16.28 2.04 -7.32
N SER A 73 16.99 1.37 -6.40
CA SER A 73 17.73 2.04 -5.33
C SER A 73 18.85 2.92 -5.89
N VAL A 74 19.25 3.91 -5.07
CA VAL A 74 20.35 4.81 -5.42
C VAL A 74 21.67 4.09 -5.13
N PRO A 75 22.62 4.06 -6.09
CA PRO A 75 23.96 3.52 -5.89
C PRO A 75 24.68 4.16 -4.70
N HIS A 76 25.40 3.35 -3.93
CA HIS A 76 26.03 3.83 -2.69
C HIS A 76 27.00 4.99 -2.92
N GLY A 77 27.84 4.91 -3.96
CA GLY A 77 28.80 5.97 -4.27
C GLY A 77 28.14 7.33 -4.56
N THR A 78 27.06 7.34 -5.35
CA THR A 78 26.31 8.57 -5.66
C THR A 78 25.58 9.11 -4.44
N PHE A 79 25.05 8.22 -3.61
CA PHE A 79 24.41 8.59 -2.35
C PHE A 79 25.42 9.22 -1.38
N ALA A 80 26.59 8.59 -1.20
CA ALA A 80 27.65 9.06 -0.33
C ALA A 80 28.18 10.44 -0.77
N GLN A 81 28.43 10.64 -2.07
CA GLN A 81 28.87 11.94 -2.60
C GLN A 81 27.95 13.11 -2.20
N LYS A 82 26.65 12.85 -2.08
CA LYS A 82 25.67 13.88 -1.72
C LYS A 82 25.53 14.06 -0.21
N TRP A 83 25.55 12.96 0.55
CA TRP A 83 25.11 12.95 1.96
C TRP A 83 26.25 12.80 2.97
N ASP A 84 27.46 12.45 2.55
CA ASP A 84 28.65 12.34 3.41
C ASP A 84 29.29 13.71 3.71
N ASN A 85 28.72 14.81 3.20
CA ASN A 85 29.15 16.16 3.53
C ASN A 85 28.53 16.62 4.87
N PRO A 86 29.32 17.16 5.83
CA PRO A 86 28.83 17.71 7.11
C PRO A 86 27.66 18.70 6.99
N ASP A 87 27.59 19.49 5.92
CA ASP A 87 26.55 20.48 5.71
C ASP A 87 25.27 19.92 5.07
N ALA A 88 25.28 18.68 4.57
CA ALA A 88 24.16 18.09 3.83
C ALA A 88 22.86 18.02 4.65
N MET A 89 22.98 17.84 5.97
CA MET A 89 21.85 17.78 6.90
C MET A 89 21.49 19.13 7.52
N ARG A 90 22.34 20.15 7.38
CA ARG A 90 22.25 21.42 8.11
C ARG A 90 20.95 22.19 7.80
N GLY A 91 20.47 22.12 6.56
CA GLY A 91 19.23 22.76 6.12
C GLY A 91 17.96 21.96 6.39
N LEU A 92 18.05 20.73 6.91
CA LEU A 92 16.91 19.84 7.09
C LEU A 92 16.37 19.90 8.53
N THR A 93 15.05 20.03 8.64
CA THR A 93 14.31 19.88 9.90
C THR A 93 14.41 18.43 10.41
N LEU A 94 14.20 18.22 11.71
CA LEU A 94 14.21 16.88 12.31
C LEU A 94 13.19 15.93 11.67
N ARG A 95 12.02 16.43 11.27
CA ARG A 95 11.01 15.64 10.52
C ARG A 95 11.54 15.20 9.15
N GLN A 96 12.21 16.09 8.42
CA GLN A 96 12.80 15.75 7.11
C GLN A 96 13.94 14.74 7.26
N ARG A 97 14.77 14.85 8.30
CA ARG A 97 15.84 13.89 8.57
C ARG A 97 15.31 12.51 8.94
N ARG A 98 14.25 12.42 9.75
CA ARG A 98 13.55 11.16 10.02
C ARG A 98 12.94 10.56 8.75
N ASN A 99 12.26 11.37 7.95
CA ASN A 99 11.71 10.90 6.67
C ASN A 99 12.81 10.41 5.72
N PHE A 100 13.95 11.08 5.67
CA PHE A 100 15.11 10.65 4.91
C PHE A 100 15.57 9.25 5.34
N LEU A 101 15.75 9.02 6.65
CA LEU A 101 16.06 7.68 7.18
C LEU A 101 15.02 6.64 6.77
N ASN A 102 13.74 6.94 6.97
CA ASN A 102 12.65 6.01 6.64
C ASN A 102 12.61 5.65 5.15
N LEU A 103 12.82 6.63 4.27
CA LEU A 103 12.90 6.40 2.83
C LEU A 103 14.12 5.54 2.46
N THR A 104 15.27 5.79 3.08
CA THR A 104 16.47 4.96 2.86
C THR A 104 16.27 3.52 3.34
N ALA A 105 15.65 3.32 4.51
CA ALA A 105 15.34 2.00 5.03
C ALA A 105 14.36 1.24 4.13
N ARG A 106 13.34 1.91 3.60
CA ARG A 106 12.38 1.28 2.66
C ARG A 106 13.02 0.91 1.32
N SER A 107 14.09 1.59 0.91
CA SER A 107 14.76 1.37 -0.38
C SER A 107 15.60 0.08 -0.44
N GLY A 108 15.96 -0.51 0.69
CA GLY A 108 16.70 -1.77 0.73
C GLY A 108 18.22 -1.66 0.61
N ASN A 109 18.80 -0.47 0.43
CA ASN A 109 20.25 -0.32 0.42
C ASN A 109 20.79 -0.12 1.85
N LEU A 110 21.40 -1.17 2.41
CA LEU A 110 21.93 -1.17 3.78
C LEU A 110 23.09 -0.18 3.97
N GLU A 111 24.00 -0.08 2.99
CA GLU A 111 25.15 0.84 3.06
C GLU A 111 24.68 2.31 3.10
N ASN A 112 23.66 2.63 2.29
CA ASN A 112 23.04 3.95 2.32
C ASN A 112 22.35 4.23 3.65
N LEU A 113 21.65 3.24 4.23
CA LEU A 113 21.02 3.40 5.52
C LEU A 113 22.04 3.61 6.63
N GLN A 114 23.14 2.87 6.64
CA GLN A 114 24.22 3.02 7.61
C GLN A 114 24.86 4.41 7.53
N LEU A 115 25.13 4.91 6.31
CA LEU A 115 25.61 6.27 6.13
C LEU A 115 24.56 7.29 6.61
N ALA A 116 23.31 7.12 6.18
CA ALA A 116 22.21 7.99 6.55
C ALA A 116 22.03 8.08 8.07
N ALA A 117 22.13 6.95 8.79
CA ALA A 117 22.04 6.89 10.25
C ALA A 117 23.16 7.69 10.93
N LYS A 118 24.38 7.64 10.39
CA LYS A 118 25.53 8.43 10.90
C LYS A 118 25.32 9.93 10.72
N VAL A 119 24.83 10.36 9.55
CA VAL A 119 24.75 11.79 9.22
C VAL A 119 23.45 12.45 9.70
N ALA A 120 22.34 11.71 9.81
CA ALA A 120 21.03 12.27 10.13
C ALA A 120 20.96 12.88 11.55
N GLY A 121 21.83 12.42 12.47
CA GLY A 121 21.81 12.86 13.86
C GLY A 121 20.48 12.57 14.57
N CYS A 122 19.84 11.47 14.20
CA CYS A 122 18.56 11.01 14.75
C CYS A 122 18.75 9.67 15.46
N THR A 123 18.00 9.43 16.53
CA THR A 123 17.93 8.10 17.14
C THR A 123 17.21 7.13 16.22
N LEU A 124 17.58 5.85 16.28
CA LEU A 124 16.82 4.80 15.62
C LEU A 124 15.45 4.69 16.32
N THR A 125 14.37 4.71 15.53
CA THR A 125 12.99 4.77 16.04
C THR A 125 12.18 3.61 15.49
N ILE A 126 11.06 3.31 16.14
CA ILE A 126 10.13 2.29 15.65
C ILE A 126 9.64 2.59 14.23
N ASP A 127 9.40 3.87 13.89
CA ASP A 127 9.01 4.32 12.54
C ASP A 127 10.02 3.89 11.46
N LEU A 128 11.31 3.89 11.79
CA LEU A 128 12.37 3.44 10.88
C LEU A 128 12.27 1.95 10.62
N PHE A 129 11.98 1.19 11.68
CA PHE A 129 11.76 -0.25 11.60
C PHE A 129 10.50 -0.57 10.78
N GLU A 130 9.39 0.14 11.04
CA GLU A 130 8.17 0.03 10.24
C GLU A 130 8.41 0.34 8.75
N ALA A 131 9.25 1.34 8.45
CA ALA A 131 9.61 1.69 7.08
C ALA A 131 10.39 0.57 6.37
N ALA A 132 11.35 -0.05 7.06
CA ALA A 132 12.07 -1.23 6.55
C ALA A 132 11.13 -2.43 6.35
N ALA A 133 10.28 -2.69 7.35
CA ALA A 133 9.37 -3.83 7.35
C ALA A 133 8.32 -3.73 6.25
N SER A 134 7.73 -2.55 6.07
CA SER A 134 6.79 -2.27 4.96
C SER A 134 7.46 -2.25 3.60
N GLY A 135 8.78 -2.01 3.52
CA GLY A 135 9.56 -2.13 2.29
C GLY A 135 9.94 -3.56 1.93
N GLY A 136 9.67 -4.54 2.79
CA GLY A 136 10.08 -5.93 2.58
C GLY A 136 11.57 -6.19 2.84
N GLN A 137 12.26 -5.27 3.52
CA GLN A 137 13.72 -5.26 3.60
C GLN A 137 14.23 -6.05 4.82
N VAL A 138 14.17 -7.38 4.73
CA VAL A 138 14.53 -8.29 5.83
C VAL A 138 15.93 -8.03 6.38
N HIS A 139 16.93 -7.88 5.52
CA HIS A 139 18.32 -7.61 5.94
C HIS A 139 18.49 -6.28 6.68
N ILE A 140 17.69 -5.26 6.33
CA ILE A 140 17.66 -4.00 7.08
C ILE A 140 16.97 -4.19 8.43
N CYS A 141 15.87 -4.95 8.48
CA CYS A 141 15.23 -5.31 9.75
C CYS A 141 16.22 -6.05 10.67
N THR A 142 17.01 -6.99 10.15
CA THR A 142 18.07 -7.68 10.90
C THR A 142 19.10 -6.70 11.46
N TRP A 143 19.60 -5.78 10.63
CA TRP A 143 20.56 -4.77 11.08
C TRP A 143 19.96 -3.87 12.17
N LEU A 144 18.72 -3.39 12.00
CA LEU A 144 18.04 -2.58 13.01
C LEU A 144 17.86 -3.31 14.35
N ARG A 145 17.63 -4.63 14.34
CA ARG A 145 17.60 -5.44 15.58
C ARG A 145 18.95 -5.46 16.28
N GLN A 146 20.03 -5.64 15.53
CA GLN A 146 21.39 -5.68 16.07
C GLN A 146 21.80 -4.34 16.69
N GLU A 147 21.37 -3.23 16.09
CA GLU A 147 21.58 -1.87 16.63
C GLU A 147 20.67 -1.53 17.82
N GLY A 148 19.83 -2.47 18.29
CA GLY A 148 18.95 -2.25 19.43
C GLY A 148 17.77 -1.32 19.13
N CYS A 149 17.38 -1.17 17.86
CA CYS A 149 16.22 -0.36 17.49
C CYS A 149 14.93 -0.91 18.15
N PRO A 150 14.11 -0.05 18.78
CA PRO A 150 12.86 -0.50 19.37
C PRO A 150 11.89 -1.00 18.29
N TRP A 151 11.16 -2.06 18.62
CA TRP A 151 10.18 -2.70 17.75
C TRP A 151 8.99 -3.22 18.55
N GLY A 152 7.88 -3.48 17.88
CA GLY A 152 6.63 -3.94 18.49
C GLY A 152 5.62 -4.39 17.43
N TRP A 153 4.38 -4.61 17.86
CA TRP A 153 3.28 -5.05 16.98
C TRP A 153 3.01 -4.10 15.79
N GLN A 154 3.41 -2.83 15.90
CA GLN A 154 3.28 -1.86 14.81
C GLN A 154 4.13 -2.25 13.59
N VAL A 155 5.28 -2.91 13.82
CA VAL A 155 6.19 -3.36 12.77
C VAL A 155 5.57 -4.51 11.97
N THR A 156 4.96 -5.49 12.65
CA THR A 156 4.23 -6.58 11.98
C THR A 156 3.00 -6.05 11.25
N ALA A 157 2.27 -5.09 11.84
CA ALA A 157 1.17 -4.42 11.16
C ALA A 157 1.61 -3.64 9.91
N ALA A 158 2.77 -2.98 9.94
CA ALA A 158 3.32 -2.28 8.79
C ALA A 158 3.72 -3.23 7.65
N ALA A 159 4.36 -4.36 7.96
CA ALA A 159 4.67 -5.41 6.98
C ALA A 159 3.41 -6.02 6.38
N ALA A 160 2.42 -6.33 7.23
CA ALA A 160 1.15 -6.91 6.84
C ALA A 160 0.36 -5.98 5.90
N ARG A 161 0.26 -4.70 6.24
CA ARG A 161 -0.38 -3.66 5.39
C ARG A 161 0.24 -3.56 4.00
N ALA A 162 1.56 -3.72 3.93
CA ALA A 162 2.32 -3.54 2.69
C ALA A 162 2.46 -4.83 1.86
N GLY A 163 1.86 -5.95 2.29
CA GLY A 163 1.90 -7.19 1.53
C GLY A 163 3.20 -7.97 1.68
N GLN A 164 4.02 -7.66 2.69
CA GLN A 164 5.36 -8.21 2.85
C GLN A 164 5.36 -9.51 3.67
N LEU A 165 4.82 -10.59 3.11
CA LEU A 165 4.67 -11.88 3.79
C LEU A 165 6.01 -12.45 4.32
N GLU A 166 7.07 -12.42 3.50
CA GLU A 166 8.37 -12.96 3.92
C GLU A 166 8.99 -12.16 5.07
N THR A 167 8.80 -10.84 5.08
CA THR A 167 9.23 -10.01 6.21
C THR A 167 8.40 -10.29 7.45
N LEU A 168 7.09 -10.50 7.31
CA LEU A 168 6.23 -10.85 8.43
C LEU A 168 6.63 -12.20 9.08
N LYS A 169 6.93 -13.22 8.26
CA LYS A 169 7.46 -14.52 8.71
C LYS A 169 8.77 -14.34 9.48
N TYR A 170 9.71 -13.56 8.94
CA TYR A 170 10.96 -13.24 9.61
C TYR A 170 10.73 -12.57 10.97
N LEU A 171 9.89 -11.53 11.02
CA LEU A 171 9.58 -10.83 12.27
C LEU A 171 8.99 -11.77 13.33
N HIS A 172 8.12 -12.68 12.93
CA HIS A 172 7.55 -13.68 13.83
C HIS A 172 8.60 -14.66 14.38
N GLN A 173 9.51 -15.14 13.53
CA GLN A 173 10.62 -16.00 13.94
C GLN A 173 11.57 -15.32 14.93
N GLU A 174 11.79 -14.02 14.76
CA GLU A 174 12.59 -13.19 15.69
C GLU A 174 11.85 -12.85 17.01
N GLY A 175 10.63 -13.38 17.20
CA GLY A 175 9.84 -13.19 18.41
C GLY A 175 8.98 -11.92 18.42
N CYS A 176 8.74 -11.29 17.27
CA CYS A 176 7.80 -10.17 17.21
C CYS A 176 6.38 -10.68 17.43
N CYS A 177 5.62 -9.95 18.23
CA CYS A 177 4.21 -10.25 18.45
C CYS A 177 3.43 -10.07 17.14
N LEU A 178 2.71 -11.11 16.73
CA LEU A 178 1.63 -11.00 15.77
C LEU A 178 0.40 -10.52 16.55
N GLY A 179 -0.01 -9.27 16.33
CA GLY A 179 -1.18 -8.70 16.99
C GLY A 179 -2.37 -8.62 16.04
N ASP A 180 -3.58 -8.47 16.60
CA ASP A 180 -4.84 -8.29 15.85
C ASP A 180 -4.73 -7.20 14.77
N ALA A 181 -3.98 -6.14 15.07
CA ALA A 181 -3.70 -5.04 14.15
C ALA A 181 -2.98 -5.47 12.86
N ALA A 182 -2.22 -6.56 12.86
CA ALA A 182 -1.60 -7.10 11.65
C ALA A 182 -2.63 -7.76 10.74
N LEU A 183 -3.58 -8.51 11.31
CA LEU A 183 -4.69 -9.10 10.57
C LEU A 183 -5.59 -8.01 10.00
N GLU A 184 -5.95 -7.01 10.83
CA GLU A 184 -6.74 -5.85 10.39
C GLU A 184 -6.04 -5.08 9.26
N ALA A 185 -4.73 -4.85 9.38
CA ALA A 185 -3.98 -4.12 8.38
C ALA A 185 -3.85 -4.88 7.06
N ALA A 186 -3.64 -6.19 7.09
CA ALA A 186 -3.63 -7.04 5.89
C ALA A 186 -5.02 -7.11 5.25
N ALA A 187 -6.07 -7.19 6.06
CA ALA A 187 -7.45 -7.22 5.59
C ALA A 187 -7.84 -5.90 4.91
N LEU A 188 -7.46 -4.76 5.48
CA LEU A 188 -7.70 -3.43 4.92
C LEU A 188 -7.12 -3.24 3.52
N THR A 189 -5.99 -3.88 3.22
CA THR A 189 -5.30 -3.77 1.91
C THR A 189 -5.46 -5.01 1.04
N GLY A 190 -6.29 -5.98 1.46
CA GLY A 190 -6.70 -7.10 0.62
C GLY A 190 -5.65 -8.20 0.49
N HIS A 191 -4.65 -8.22 1.37
CA HIS A 191 -3.59 -9.24 1.36
C HIS A 191 -4.08 -10.56 1.98
N ARG A 192 -4.91 -11.29 1.24
CA ARG A 192 -5.51 -12.55 1.66
C ARG A 192 -4.49 -13.60 2.12
N SER A 193 -3.39 -13.78 1.38
CA SER A 193 -2.34 -14.76 1.74
C SER A 193 -1.69 -14.47 3.10
N ILE A 194 -1.59 -13.19 3.47
CA ILE A 194 -1.12 -12.78 4.79
C ILE A 194 -2.17 -13.06 5.85
N CYS A 195 -3.45 -12.79 5.57
CA CYS A 195 -4.56 -13.12 6.49
C CYS A 195 -4.62 -14.62 6.77
N GLU A 196 -4.50 -15.46 5.74
CA GLU A 196 -4.42 -16.92 5.86
C GLU A 196 -3.26 -17.32 6.76
N TRP A 197 -2.05 -16.82 6.46
CA TRP A 197 -0.87 -17.13 7.25
C TRP A 197 -0.98 -16.67 8.72
N LEU A 198 -1.53 -15.48 8.98
CA LEU A 198 -1.72 -14.95 10.34
C LEU A 198 -2.70 -15.82 11.15
N LEU A 199 -3.81 -16.24 10.55
CA LEU A 199 -4.79 -17.10 11.22
C LEU A 199 -4.22 -18.49 11.53
N ASP A 200 -3.35 -19.01 10.67
CA ASP A 200 -2.70 -20.31 10.90
C ASP A 200 -1.57 -20.25 11.95
N ASN A 201 -1.01 -19.05 12.21
CA ASN A 201 0.14 -18.85 13.11
C ASN A 201 -0.21 -18.04 14.36
N ASN A 202 -1.44 -18.18 14.87
CA ASN A 202 -1.87 -17.60 16.14
C ASN A 202 -1.82 -16.05 16.17
N GLY A 203 -1.94 -15.40 15.01
CA GLY A 203 -1.85 -13.94 14.84
C GLY A 203 -3.05 -13.14 15.37
N GLY A 204 -3.89 -13.77 16.18
CA GLY A 204 -5.10 -13.18 16.75
C GLY A 204 -6.27 -13.17 15.75
N TRP A 205 -7.46 -13.54 16.22
CA TRP A 205 -8.69 -13.39 15.46
C TRP A 205 -9.36 -12.08 15.89
N SER A 206 -9.77 -11.24 14.93
CA SER A 206 -10.41 -9.95 15.21
C SER A 206 -11.61 -9.70 14.30
N PHE A 207 -12.77 -9.40 14.89
CA PHE A 207 -13.96 -8.96 14.14
C PHE A 207 -13.68 -7.70 13.31
N TRP A 208 -12.79 -6.85 13.81
CA TRP A 208 -12.37 -5.64 13.11
C TRP A 208 -11.64 -5.95 11.81
N ALA A 209 -11.06 -7.14 11.64
CA ALA A 209 -10.46 -7.55 10.38
C ALA A 209 -11.51 -7.69 9.26
N ILE A 210 -12.72 -8.17 9.59
CA ILE A 210 -13.83 -8.22 8.63
C ILE A 210 -14.24 -6.79 8.25
N CYS A 211 -14.39 -5.91 9.24
CA CYS A 211 -14.71 -4.50 8.98
C CYS A 211 -13.60 -3.80 8.19
N ALA A 212 -12.34 -4.16 8.43
CA ALA A 212 -11.20 -3.61 7.70
C ALA A 212 -11.21 -4.06 6.23
N ALA A 213 -11.46 -5.35 5.96
CA ALA A 213 -11.66 -5.85 4.59
C ALA A 213 -12.80 -5.13 3.88
N ALA A 214 -13.94 -4.93 4.56
CA ALA A 214 -15.06 -4.18 4.02
C ALA A 214 -14.71 -2.72 3.71
N ARG A 215 -14.02 -2.00 4.63
CA ARG A 215 -13.55 -0.62 4.38
C ARG A 215 -12.53 -0.53 3.23
N GLY A 216 -11.74 -1.57 3.04
CA GLY A 216 -10.82 -1.70 1.91
C GLY A 216 -11.51 -2.02 0.57
N GLY A 217 -12.80 -2.35 0.59
CA GLY A 217 -13.56 -2.79 -0.59
C GLY A 217 -13.17 -4.20 -1.05
N HIS A 218 -12.69 -5.04 -0.14
CA HIS A 218 -12.25 -6.41 -0.42
C HIS A 218 -13.36 -7.41 -0.08
N ASP A 219 -14.43 -7.41 -0.88
CA ASP A 219 -15.66 -8.18 -0.65
C ASP A 219 -15.40 -9.69 -0.50
N ASP A 220 -14.62 -10.29 -1.40
CA ASP A 220 -14.25 -11.71 -1.34
C ASP A 220 -13.50 -12.07 -0.05
N LEU A 221 -12.63 -11.17 0.42
CA LEU A 221 -11.86 -11.38 1.65
C LEU A 221 -12.73 -11.19 2.89
N MET A 222 -13.62 -10.19 2.87
CA MET A 222 -14.62 -9.97 3.91
C MET A 222 -15.52 -11.22 4.06
N GLU A 223 -16.07 -11.74 2.97
CA GLU A 223 -16.89 -12.96 2.96
C GLU A 223 -16.12 -14.16 3.49
N TRP A 224 -14.88 -14.33 3.03
CA TRP A 224 -14.02 -15.41 3.49
C TRP A 224 -13.76 -15.35 5.01
N LEU A 225 -13.52 -14.14 5.54
CA LEU A 225 -13.36 -13.93 6.99
C LEU A 225 -14.68 -14.15 7.76
N LEU A 226 -15.82 -13.74 7.20
CA LEU A 226 -17.14 -14.00 7.76
C LEU A 226 -17.43 -15.50 7.88
N LEU A 227 -17.16 -16.28 6.84
CA LEU A 227 -17.34 -17.73 6.85
C LEU A 227 -16.50 -18.43 7.94
N ARG A 228 -15.33 -17.87 8.28
CA ARG A 228 -14.47 -18.39 9.35
C ARG A 228 -14.91 -17.96 10.76
N LEU A 229 -15.67 -16.87 10.89
CA LEU A 229 -16.24 -16.43 12.16
C LEU A 229 -17.45 -17.29 12.58
N ILE A 230 -18.20 -17.80 11.61
CA ILE A 230 -19.46 -18.53 11.84
C ILE A 230 -19.15 -19.97 12.35
N GLY A 231 -18.57 -20.07 13.54
CA GLY A 231 -18.95 -21.09 14.52
C GLY A 231 -20.32 -20.75 15.13
N PRO A 232 -20.88 -21.57 16.05
CA PRO A 232 -22.31 -21.56 16.41
C PRO A 232 -22.79 -20.34 17.23
N VAL A 233 -22.02 -19.26 17.32
CA VAL A 233 -22.40 -18.05 18.06
C VAL A 233 -22.29 -16.84 17.14
N LEU A 234 -23.45 -16.32 16.76
CA LEU A 234 -23.57 -15.09 15.99
C LEU A 234 -23.01 -13.90 16.79
N PRO A 235 -22.32 -12.96 16.13
CA PRO A 235 -21.87 -11.74 16.78
C PRO A 235 -23.07 -10.92 17.27
N ALA A 236 -22.91 -10.22 18.40
CA ALA A 236 -23.95 -9.35 18.95
C ALA A 236 -24.45 -8.34 17.90
N THR A 237 -25.72 -7.94 17.97
CA THR A 237 -26.37 -6.97 17.05
C THR A 237 -25.58 -5.66 16.89
N SER A 238 -24.78 -5.27 17.88
CA SER A 238 -23.87 -4.12 17.85
C SER A 238 -22.71 -4.26 16.84
N LEU A 239 -22.26 -5.48 16.57
CA LEU A 239 -21.17 -5.76 15.63
C LEU A 239 -21.66 -5.70 14.18
N CYS A 240 -22.90 -6.12 13.90
CA CYS A 240 -23.52 -6.01 12.58
C CYS A 240 -23.65 -4.55 12.10
N VAL A 241 -23.93 -3.62 13.03
CA VAL A 241 -23.95 -2.17 12.75
C VAL A 241 -22.60 -1.69 12.21
N LEU A 242 -21.52 -2.10 12.87
CA LEU A 242 -20.16 -1.70 12.48
C LEU A 242 -19.76 -2.28 11.12
N LEU A 243 -20.22 -3.51 10.82
CA LEU A 243 -20.02 -4.13 9.52
C LEU A 243 -20.78 -3.38 8.42
N LEU A 244 -22.05 -3.05 8.62
CA LEU A 244 -22.84 -2.30 7.63
C LEU A 244 -22.23 -0.92 7.34
N GLU A 245 -21.70 -0.24 8.36
CA GLU A 245 -20.98 1.02 8.16
C GLU A 245 -19.70 0.84 7.36
N ALA A 246 -18.92 -0.19 7.65
CA ALA A 246 -17.70 -0.50 6.92
C ALA A 246 -18.00 -0.84 5.45
N VAL A 247 -19.06 -1.61 5.20
CA VAL A 247 -19.52 -1.95 3.84
C VAL A 247 -20.02 -0.71 3.10
N ALA A 248 -20.79 0.17 3.76
CA ALA A 248 -21.25 1.42 3.17
C ALA A 248 -20.08 2.35 2.80
N GLU A 249 -19.00 2.31 3.60
CA GLU A 249 -17.78 3.07 3.37
C GLU A 249 -16.96 2.49 2.21
N GLY A 250 -16.65 1.19 2.17
CA GLY A 250 -15.65 0.64 1.24
C GLY A 250 -16.16 -0.25 0.10
N CYS A 251 -17.26 -0.99 0.28
CA CYS A 251 -17.79 -1.94 -0.71
C CYS A 251 -18.78 -1.28 -1.67
N ASP A 252 -19.17 -1.94 -2.76
CA ASP A 252 -20.18 -1.41 -3.69
C ASP A 252 -21.63 -1.49 -3.16
N LEU A 253 -22.56 -0.82 -3.85
CA LEU A 253 -23.98 -0.79 -3.53
C LEU A 253 -24.63 -2.19 -3.53
N PRO A 254 -24.39 -3.07 -4.51
CA PRO A 254 -24.88 -4.45 -4.47
C PRO A 254 -24.46 -5.20 -3.20
N THR A 255 -23.19 -5.12 -2.78
CA THR A 255 -22.70 -5.75 -1.56
C THR A 255 -23.37 -5.14 -0.32
N LEU A 256 -23.54 -3.82 -0.28
CA LEU A 256 -24.28 -3.15 0.80
C LEU A 256 -25.74 -3.62 0.91
N GLN A 257 -26.45 -3.72 -0.21
CA GLN A 257 -27.83 -4.20 -0.26
C GLN A 257 -27.96 -5.64 0.22
N ARG A 258 -27.03 -6.50 -0.21
CA ARG A 258 -26.99 -7.90 0.20
C ARG A 258 -26.74 -8.05 1.69
N VAL A 259 -25.68 -7.44 2.23
CA VAL A 259 -25.35 -7.53 3.66
C VAL A 259 -26.47 -6.97 4.53
N GLN A 260 -27.16 -5.91 4.09
CA GLN A 260 -28.34 -5.42 4.79
C GLN A 260 -29.51 -6.42 4.77
N THR A 261 -29.75 -7.08 3.64
CA THR A 261 -30.80 -8.10 3.53
C THR A 261 -30.50 -9.30 4.42
N ASP A 262 -29.25 -9.77 4.40
CA ASP A 262 -28.78 -10.87 5.26
C ASP A 262 -28.89 -10.50 6.74
N TYR A 263 -28.57 -9.26 7.11
CA TYR A 263 -28.77 -8.76 8.48
C TYR A 263 -30.25 -8.80 8.90
N LEU A 264 -31.15 -8.27 8.07
CA LEU A 264 -32.58 -8.23 8.36
C LEU A 264 -33.16 -9.64 8.53
N THR A 265 -32.83 -10.57 7.63
CA THR A 265 -33.31 -11.96 7.70
C THR A 265 -32.83 -12.68 8.97
N ILE A 266 -31.59 -12.46 9.40
CA ILE A 266 -31.06 -13.03 10.65
C ILE A 266 -31.80 -12.47 11.87
N THR A 267 -32.07 -11.16 11.90
CA THR A 267 -32.80 -10.55 13.02
C THR A 267 -34.25 -11.02 13.13
N GLU A 268 -34.89 -11.34 12.00
CA GLU A 268 -36.25 -11.90 11.96
C GLU A 268 -36.28 -13.37 12.42
N ALA A 269 -35.27 -14.16 12.05
CA ALA A 269 -35.17 -15.58 12.39
C ALA A 269 -34.91 -15.85 13.88
N GLN A 270 -34.28 -14.91 14.60
CA GLN A 270 -33.97 -15.03 16.04
C GLN A 270 -35.14 -14.70 16.98
N GLY A 271 -36.39 -14.66 16.49
CA GLY A 271 -37.57 -14.25 17.27
C GLY A 271 -37.59 -14.82 18.71
N GLY A 272 -37.58 -13.96 19.73
CA GLY A 272 -37.56 -14.45 21.11
C GLY A 272 -37.75 -13.41 22.22
N SER A 273 -39.02 -13.15 22.55
CA SER A 273 -39.56 -13.08 23.92
C SER A 273 -38.57 -12.73 25.05
N GLY A 274 -38.42 -11.43 25.30
CA GLY A 274 -37.81 -10.89 26.51
C GLY A 274 -38.29 -9.47 26.78
N ALA A 275 -39.59 -9.29 26.99
CA ALA A 275 -40.29 -8.08 27.50
C ALA A 275 -39.94 -6.67 26.98
N PHE A 276 -39.00 -6.51 26.04
CA PHE A 276 -38.58 -5.23 25.43
C PHE A 276 -38.34 -5.34 23.92
N PHE A 277 -38.47 -6.53 23.33
CA PHE A 277 -38.20 -6.77 21.92
C PHE A 277 -39.42 -7.34 21.22
N ASN A 278 -40.02 -6.54 20.33
CA ASN A 278 -41.19 -6.89 19.53
C ASN A 278 -40.76 -7.06 18.06
N PRO A 279 -40.96 -8.22 17.39
CA PRO A 279 -40.33 -8.52 16.11
C PRO A 279 -40.93 -7.81 14.89
N VAL A 280 -41.86 -6.87 15.05
CA VAL A 280 -42.51 -6.17 13.92
C VAL A 280 -42.51 -4.64 14.09
N ARG A 281 -42.05 -4.12 15.24
CA ARG A 281 -41.87 -2.68 15.49
C ARG A 281 -40.83 -2.50 16.58
N GLY A 282 -39.66 -1.97 16.24
CA GLY A 282 -38.65 -1.59 17.23
C GLY A 282 -37.54 -2.63 17.45
N ILE A 283 -36.79 -2.93 16.40
CA ILE A 283 -35.35 -2.70 16.58
C ILE A 283 -35.26 -1.18 16.59
N ASP A 284 -34.88 -0.58 17.71
CA ASP A 284 -34.25 0.73 17.67
C ASP A 284 -33.01 0.55 16.79
N ILE A 285 -33.20 0.66 15.47
CA ILE A 285 -32.19 1.17 14.58
C ILE A 285 -31.80 2.45 15.29
N HIS A 286 -30.68 2.41 16.01
CA HIS A 286 -30.21 3.54 16.80
C HIS A 286 -30.48 4.78 15.96
N PRO A 287 -31.14 5.85 16.45
CA PRO A 287 -31.52 6.99 15.61
C PRO A 287 -30.34 7.57 14.79
N ASP A 288 -29.13 7.29 15.28
CA ASP A 288 -27.85 7.60 14.67
C ASP A 288 -27.35 6.61 13.59
N LEU A 289 -27.83 5.35 13.52
CA LEU A 289 -27.37 4.34 12.54
C LEU A 289 -27.62 4.80 11.10
N ASN A 290 -28.82 5.29 10.80
CA ASN A 290 -29.12 5.83 9.47
C ASN A 290 -28.24 7.05 9.16
N GLY A 291 -27.94 7.88 10.16
CA GLY A 291 -27.00 9.00 10.03
C GLY A 291 -25.57 8.53 9.79
N ARG A 292 -25.10 7.49 10.49
CA ARG A 292 -23.78 6.89 10.36
C ARG A 292 -23.59 6.18 9.03
N LEU A 293 -24.59 5.41 8.56
CA LEU A 293 -24.59 4.78 7.23
C LEU A 293 -24.60 5.82 6.12
N LEU A 294 -25.44 6.86 6.24
CA LEU A 294 -25.45 7.97 5.28
C LEU A 294 -24.11 8.70 5.26
N SER A 295 -23.54 8.97 6.43
CA SER A 295 -22.21 9.58 6.57
C SER A 295 -21.11 8.71 5.96
N ALA A 296 -21.16 7.39 6.17
CA ALA A 296 -20.23 6.42 5.59
C ALA A 296 -20.36 6.35 4.06
N ALA A 297 -21.59 6.27 3.54
CA ALA A 297 -21.85 6.27 2.10
C ALA A 297 -21.38 7.57 1.44
N VAL A 298 -21.62 8.73 2.06
CA VAL A 298 -21.11 10.03 1.59
C VAL A 298 -19.58 10.09 1.62
N ALA A 299 -18.96 9.44 2.61
CA ALA A 299 -17.51 9.35 2.74
C ALA A 299 -16.88 8.29 1.83
N SER A 300 -17.69 7.50 1.12
CA SER A 300 -17.20 6.36 0.36
C SER A 300 -16.32 6.81 -0.82
N PRO A 301 -15.13 6.21 -1.00
CA PRO A 301 -14.24 6.50 -2.12
C PRO A 301 -14.69 5.84 -3.43
N THR A 302 -15.63 4.90 -3.36
CA THR A 302 -16.20 4.20 -4.52
C THR A 302 -17.02 5.14 -5.42
N PRO A 303 -17.08 4.90 -6.74
CA PRO A 303 -17.77 5.80 -7.69
C PRO A 303 -19.30 5.82 -7.52
N ASP A 304 -19.89 4.78 -6.93
CA ASP A 304 -21.33 4.59 -6.72
C ASP A 304 -21.84 5.21 -5.40
N TRP A 305 -21.01 5.99 -4.70
CA TRP A 305 -21.37 6.64 -3.43
C TRP A 305 -22.67 7.44 -3.51
N GLN A 306 -22.96 8.09 -4.64
CA GLN A 306 -24.21 8.84 -4.85
C GLN A 306 -25.43 7.92 -4.86
N ASP A 307 -25.30 6.74 -5.47
CA ASP A 307 -26.38 5.77 -5.59
C ASP A 307 -26.62 5.06 -4.27
N LYS A 308 -25.56 4.81 -3.47
CA LYS A 308 -25.71 4.39 -2.07
C LYS A 308 -26.51 5.39 -1.25
N VAL A 309 -26.20 6.68 -1.38
CA VAL A 309 -26.94 7.74 -0.67
C VAL A 309 -28.41 7.78 -1.09
N LYS A 310 -28.70 7.76 -2.40
CA LYS A 310 -30.08 7.74 -2.91
C LYS A 310 -30.84 6.51 -2.39
N TRP A 311 -30.22 5.34 -2.45
CA TRP A 311 -30.82 4.09 -1.99
C TRP A 311 -31.11 4.14 -0.48
N LEU A 312 -30.15 4.56 0.35
CA LEU A 312 -30.35 4.72 1.80
C LEU A 312 -31.50 5.69 2.13
N LEU A 313 -31.62 6.78 1.37
CA LEU A 313 -32.71 7.76 1.54
C LEU A 313 -34.07 7.21 1.09
N SER A 314 -34.09 6.22 0.20
CA SER A 314 -35.31 5.57 -0.29
C SER A 314 -35.88 4.54 0.68
N LEU A 315 -35.09 4.08 1.66
CA LEU A 315 -35.52 3.09 2.63
C LEU A 315 -36.65 3.65 3.52
N PRO A 316 -37.66 2.83 3.88
CA PRO A 316 -38.85 3.28 4.62
C PRO A 316 -38.58 3.80 6.04
N GLN A 317 -37.34 3.64 6.55
CA GLN A 317 -36.87 4.15 7.85
C GLN A 317 -36.01 5.43 7.73
N SER A 318 -36.02 6.09 6.57
CA SER A 318 -35.26 7.33 6.32
C SER A 318 -35.64 8.44 7.31
N PRO A 319 -34.69 9.04 8.06
CA PRO A 319 -34.97 9.96 9.16
C PRO A 319 -35.24 11.38 8.67
N ILE A 320 -36.21 11.56 7.78
CA ILE A 320 -36.73 12.90 7.45
C ILE A 320 -38.26 12.87 7.56
N GLY A 321 -38.68 12.59 8.79
CA GLY A 321 -40.06 12.73 9.27
C GLY A 321 -40.18 13.36 10.66
N THR A 322 -39.10 13.44 11.44
CA THR A 322 -39.16 14.01 12.80
C THR A 322 -37.92 14.86 13.10
N GLY A 323 -37.99 16.17 12.85
CA GLY A 323 -37.42 17.27 13.67
C GLY A 323 -36.01 17.19 14.29
N GLY A 324 -35.10 16.32 13.86
CA GLY A 324 -33.76 16.18 14.44
C GLY A 324 -32.71 17.00 13.71
N SER A 325 -32.39 18.19 14.21
CA SER A 325 -31.38 19.14 13.68
C SER A 325 -29.92 18.64 13.66
N GLY A 326 -29.64 17.35 13.93
CA GLY A 326 -28.29 16.83 14.19
C GLY A 326 -27.58 16.14 13.02
N ASN A 327 -28.30 15.45 12.14
CA ASN A 327 -27.67 14.50 11.20
C ASN A 327 -27.02 15.15 9.96
N GLY A 328 -27.43 16.37 9.59
CA GLY A 328 -26.81 17.11 8.49
C GLY A 328 -25.38 17.58 8.77
N SER A 329 -25.01 17.78 10.04
CA SER A 329 -23.68 18.27 10.42
C SER A 329 -22.60 17.19 10.24
N PHE A 330 -22.90 15.94 10.61
CA PHE A 330 -21.95 14.83 10.55
C PHE A 330 -21.67 14.34 9.12
N THR A 331 -22.66 14.42 8.23
CA THR A 331 -22.50 14.07 6.80
C THR A 331 -21.64 15.09 6.06
N CYS A 332 -21.83 16.39 6.32
CA CYS A 332 -21.00 17.45 5.74
C CYS A 332 -19.55 17.42 6.24
N ALA A 333 -19.32 17.10 7.52
CA ALA A 333 -17.97 17.02 8.09
C ALA A 333 -17.12 15.92 7.42
N LYS A 334 -17.67 14.72 7.23
CA LYS A 334 -16.95 13.63 6.52
C LYS A 334 -16.76 13.94 5.04
N ALA A 335 -17.77 14.51 4.36
CA ALA A 335 -17.63 14.94 2.97
C ALA A 335 -16.51 15.99 2.80
N ALA A 336 -16.38 16.91 3.76
CA ALA A 336 -15.38 17.97 3.73
C ALA A 336 -13.94 17.48 3.92
N ALA A 337 -13.76 16.28 4.49
CA ALA A 337 -12.45 15.68 4.68
C ALA A 337 -11.89 14.99 3.40
N LEU A 338 -12.72 14.85 2.35
CA LEU A 338 -12.32 14.16 1.12
C LEU A 338 -11.71 15.12 0.07
N PRO A 339 -10.82 14.63 -0.81
CA PRO A 339 -10.19 15.45 -1.85
C PRO A 339 -11.20 16.12 -2.81
N ASP A 340 -12.36 15.51 -3.02
CA ASP A 340 -13.45 15.98 -3.89
C ASP A 340 -14.61 16.64 -3.10
N ALA A 341 -14.32 17.12 -1.88
CA ALA A 341 -15.28 17.71 -0.95
C ALA A 341 -16.28 18.69 -1.58
N LEU A 342 -15.79 19.63 -2.43
CA LEU A 342 -16.64 20.64 -3.06
C LEU A 342 -17.74 20.02 -3.93
N SER A 343 -17.41 18.98 -4.69
CA SER A 343 -18.36 18.29 -5.56
C SER A 343 -19.40 17.55 -4.73
N ARG A 344 -18.97 16.87 -3.65
CA ARG A 344 -19.86 16.14 -2.74
C ARG A 344 -20.83 17.07 -2.02
N LEU A 345 -20.33 18.17 -1.46
CA LEU A 345 -21.16 19.15 -0.75
C LEU A 345 -22.16 19.86 -1.66
N ARG A 346 -21.77 20.20 -2.90
CA ARG A 346 -22.70 20.78 -3.89
C ARG A 346 -23.83 19.82 -4.24
N TRP A 347 -23.49 18.55 -4.48
CA TRP A 347 -24.47 17.52 -4.78
C TRP A 347 -25.44 17.30 -3.61
N LEU A 348 -24.93 17.22 -2.37
CA LEU A 348 -25.78 17.11 -1.18
C LEU A 348 -26.72 18.31 -1.01
N SER A 349 -26.24 19.53 -1.28
CA SER A 349 -27.07 20.74 -1.25
C SER A 349 -28.18 20.71 -2.31
N GLN A 350 -27.89 20.23 -3.53
CA GLN A 350 -28.89 20.07 -4.58
C GLN A 350 -29.93 19.02 -4.19
N LEU A 351 -29.49 17.89 -3.62
CA LEU A 351 -30.36 16.81 -3.17
C LEU A 351 -31.36 17.30 -2.09
N GLN A 352 -30.89 18.08 -1.12
CA GLN A 352 -31.74 18.68 -0.08
C GLN A 352 -32.78 19.66 -0.65
N LYS A 353 -32.43 20.40 -1.71
CA LYS A 353 -33.37 21.35 -2.36
C LYS A 353 -34.47 20.66 -3.17
N GLN A 354 -34.21 19.45 -3.70
CA GLN A 354 -35.17 18.70 -4.53
C GLN A 354 -36.18 17.89 -3.71
N GLN A 355 -35.86 17.54 -2.46
CA GLN A 355 -36.73 16.71 -1.60
C GLN A 355 -38.07 17.34 -1.20
N PRO A 356 -38.20 18.65 -0.87
CA PRO A 356 -39.49 19.27 -0.55
C PRO A 356 -40.50 19.20 -1.69
N GLN A 357 -40.02 19.28 -2.95
CA GLN A 357 -40.88 19.25 -4.14
C GLN A 357 -41.45 17.84 -4.41
N GLN A 358 -40.69 16.78 -4.12
CA GLN A 358 -41.15 15.40 -4.29
C GLN A 358 -42.10 14.95 -3.17
N GLN A 359 -41.94 15.46 -1.93
CA GLN A 359 -42.90 15.19 -0.86
C GLN A 359 -44.27 15.84 -1.11
N GLN A 360 -44.31 17.05 -1.69
CA GLN A 360 -45.57 17.68 -2.11
C GLN A 360 -46.28 16.95 -3.25
N GLN A 361 -45.53 16.34 -4.18
CA GLN A 361 -46.11 15.54 -5.27
C GLN A 361 -46.59 14.14 -4.85
N ARG A 362 -46.08 13.58 -3.74
CA ARG A 362 -46.54 12.29 -3.20
C ARG A 362 -47.77 12.40 -2.28
N GLN A 363 -48.17 13.61 -1.91
CA GLN A 363 -49.32 13.89 -1.04
C GLN A 363 -50.56 14.39 -1.81
N GLN A 364 -50.45 14.51 -3.14
CA GLN A 364 -51.57 14.71 -4.07
C GLN A 364 -51.83 13.40 -4.80
#